data_AF-X1VJ03-F1
#
_entry.id   AF-X1VJ03-F1
#
_cell.length_a   1.000
_cell.length_b   1.000
_cell.length_c   1.000
_cell.angle_alpha   90.00
_cell.angle_beta   90.00
_cell.angle_gamma   90.00
#
_symmetry.space_group_name_H-M   'P 1'
#
loop_
_entity.id
_entity.type
_entity.pdbx_description
1 polymer ?
#
loop_
_entity_poly.entity_id
_entity_poly.type
_entity_poly.pdbx_seq_one_letter_code
_entity_poly.pdbx_strand_id
1 'polypeptide(L)'
;TKEQVLKLVNIGKKIEKIFKSPQDIEWAIEHGKIYILQSRPILLHASIPRRQCTVWCNANVRETIPDPMSPMGWSIFDNVFFPSIFIDVFRIPITPEQYWRFRPVELISGRLYWNMNNTIAFMKSIGPIIDFIEGDKAIDPQMTTAFKAVDINNLPRPIPCLTMFRFSIVSLTRFVYYLVLGYFRYGWMSMKITKSHNAFDAIYEELEPATQLATGINNIKEWLRYVLKKFARRYFGGLFLSGFYLVLLGKLLSIR
;
A
#
# COMPACT_ATOMS: atom_id res chain seq x y z
N THR A 1 6.15 -38.26 25.29
CA THR A 1 6.05 -39.17 24.12
C THR A 1 5.28 -38.49 22.99
N LYS A 2 5.38 -38.97 21.73
CA LYS A 2 4.57 -38.44 20.61
C LYS A 2 3.06 -38.47 20.92
N GLU A 3 2.62 -39.52 21.59
CA GLU A 3 1.22 -39.68 22.00
C GLU A 3 0.79 -38.62 23.03
N GLN A 4 1.62 -38.31 24.03
CA GLN A 4 1.35 -37.24 24.99
C GLN A 4 1.27 -35.86 24.31
N VAL A 5 2.14 -35.60 23.33
CA VAL A 5 2.09 -34.35 22.53
C VAL A 5 0.77 -34.24 21.77
N LEU A 6 0.32 -35.33 21.11
CA LEU A 6 -0.97 -35.34 20.42
C LEU A 6 -2.16 -35.12 21.37
N LYS A 7 -2.13 -35.73 22.56
CA LYS A 7 -3.15 -35.50 23.60
C LYS A 7 -3.17 -34.03 24.03
N LEU A 8 -2.00 -33.45 24.27
CA LEU A 8 -1.87 -32.05 24.67
C LEU A 8 -2.37 -31.09 23.57
N VAL A 9 -2.01 -31.34 22.30
CA VAL A 9 -2.50 -30.55 21.14
C VAL A 9 -4.03 -30.62 21.04
N ASN A 10 -4.61 -31.81 21.22
CA ASN A 10 -6.06 -31.97 21.19
C ASN A 10 -6.76 -31.25 22.35
N ILE A 11 -6.16 -31.25 23.54
CA ILE A 11 -6.67 -30.47 24.69
C ILE A 11 -6.58 -28.97 24.40
N GLY A 12 -5.44 -28.49 23.89
CA GLY A 12 -5.27 -27.09 23.48
C GLY A 12 -6.31 -26.64 22.46
N LYS A 13 -6.56 -27.43 21.40
CA LYS A 13 -7.61 -27.15 20.40
C LYS A 13 -9.02 -27.11 21.00
N LYS A 14 -9.32 -27.98 21.97
CA LYS A 14 -10.61 -27.97 22.67
C LYS A 14 -10.76 -26.69 23.51
N ILE A 15 -9.72 -26.32 24.24
CA ILE A 15 -9.68 -25.10 25.06
C ILE A 15 -9.84 -23.86 24.19
N GLU A 16 -9.08 -23.74 23.08
CA GLU A 16 -9.22 -22.66 22.10
C GLU A 16 -10.65 -22.57 21.54
N LYS A 17 -11.28 -23.71 21.24
CA LYS A 17 -12.67 -23.76 20.76
C LYS A 17 -13.68 -23.29 21.81
N ILE A 18 -13.46 -23.61 23.09
CA ILE A 18 -14.31 -23.17 24.21
C ILE A 18 -14.23 -21.65 24.37
N PHE A 19 -13.02 -21.09 24.41
CA PHE A 19 -12.80 -19.67 24.63
C PHE A 19 -12.90 -18.81 23.36
N LYS A 20 -13.05 -19.44 22.18
CA LYS A 20 -13.15 -18.79 20.86
C LYS A 20 -11.98 -17.83 20.57
N SER A 21 -10.83 -18.09 21.16
CA SER A 21 -9.63 -17.26 21.05
C SER A 21 -8.38 -18.08 21.40
N PRO A 22 -7.21 -17.77 20.81
CA PRO A 22 -5.96 -18.43 21.16
C PRO A 22 -5.67 -18.29 22.66
N GLN A 23 -5.25 -19.38 23.30
CA GLN A 23 -4.99 -19.44 24.73
C GLN A 23 -3.52 -19.72 25.01
N ASP A 24 -2.99 -19.06 26.04
CA ASP A 24 -1.77 -19.42 26.73
C ASP A 24 -2.16 -20.35 27.89
N ILE A 25 -1.61 -21.57 27.89
CA ILE A 25 -2.09 -22.68 28.71
C ILE A 25 -0.93 -23.26 29.51
N GLU A 26 -1.06 -23.22 30.83
CA GLU A 26 -0.16 -23.93 31.74
C GLU A 26 -0.76 -25.29 32.09
N TRP A 27 0.07 -26.33 32.03
CA TRP A 27 -0.34 -27.71 32.22
C TRP A 27 0.75 -28.50 32.93
N ALA A 28 0.34 -29.58 33.59
CA ALA A 28 1.22 -30.55 34.23
C ALA A 28 0.83 -31.98 33.84
N ILE A 29 1.80 -32.90 33.93
CA ILE A 29 1.55 -34.32 33.77
C ILE A 29 1.93 -35.03 35.06
N GLU A 30 1.00 -35.77 35.62
CA GLU A 30 1.22 -36.64 36.77
C GLU A 30 0.58 -38.00 36.48
N HIS A 31 1.34 -39.08 36.69
CA HIS A 31 0.92 -40.46 36.42
C HIS A 31 0.26 -40.67 35.03
N GLY A 32 0.78 -39.99 34.01
CA GLY A 32 0.27 -40.09 32.64
C GLY A 32 -1.03 -39.33 32.36
N LYS A 33 -1.59 -38.64 33.36
CA LYS A 33 -2.77 -37.77 33.23
C LYS A 33 -2.32 -36.31 33.07
N ILE A 34 -2.97 -35.60 32.14
CA ILE A 34 -2.71 -34.18 31.89
C ILE A 34 -3.68 -33.36 32.74
N TYR A 35 -3.16 -32.39 33.47
CA TYR A 35 -3.89 -31.41 34.25
C TYR A 35 -3.68 -30.03 33.65
N ILE A 36 -4.75 -29.24 33.55
CA ILE A 36 -4.69 -27.84 33.13
C ILE A 36 -4.71 -27.00 34.40
N LEU A 37 -3.67 -26.21 34.58
CA LEU A 37 -3.47 -25.39 35.78
C LEU A 37 -4.00 -23.98 35.56
N GLN A 38 -3.74 -23.43 34.37
CA GLN A 38 -4.18 -22.09 33.99
C GLN A 38 -4.48 -22.04 32.48
N SER A 39 -5.47 -21.23 32.11
CA SER A 39 -5.72 -20.83 30.72
C SER A 39 -6.03 -19.34 30.71
N ARG A 40 -5.29 -18.58 29.91
CA ARG A 40 -5.55 -17.15 29.70
C ARG A 40 -5.55 -16.81 28.21
N PRO A 41 -6.38 -15.86 27.77
CA PRO A 41 -6.40 -15.46 26.36
C PRO A 41 -5.07 -14.82 25.99
N ILE A 42 -4.52 -15.22 24.84
CA ILE A 42 -3.44 -14.47 24.21
C ILE A 42 -4.08 -13.21 23.64
N LEU A 43 -3.73 -12.06 24.22
CA LEU A 43 -4.15 -10.75 23.72
C LEU A 43 -3.45 -10.48 22.38
N LEU A 44 -4.01 -11.02 21.30
CA LEU A 44 -3.67 -10.61 19.95
C LEU A 44 -4.44 -9.33 19.65
N HIS A 45 -3.73 -8.28 19.21
CA HIS A 45 -4.39 -7.17 18.54
C HIS A 45 -5.26 -7.73 17.42
N ALA A 46 -6.51 -7.24 17.32
CA ALA A 46 -7.59 -7.75 16.48
C ALA A 46 -7.05 -8.50 15.27
N SER A 47 -7.24 -9.83 15.26
CA SER A 47 -6.82 -10.67 14.16
C SER A 47 -7.48 -10.15 12.88
N ILE A 48 -6.68 -9.56 12.01
CA ILE A 48 -7.12 -9.26 10.65
C ILE A 48 -7.63 -10.58 10.07
N PRO A 49 -8.80 -10.60 9.43
CA PRO A 49 -9.28 -11.82 8.80
C PRO A 49 -8.14 -12.36 7.94
N ARG A 50 -7.67 -13.56 8.27
CA ARG A 50 -6.69 -14.29 7.46
C ARG A 50 -7.37 -14.59 6.13
N ARG A 51 -7.38 -13.63 5.21
CA ARG A 51 -7.64 -13.91 3.80
C ARG A 51 -6.58 -14.94 3.42
N GLN A 52 -7.02 -16.14 3.04
CA GLN A 52 -6.11 -17.23 2.70
C GLN A 52 -5.06 -16.71 1.72
N CYS A 53 -3.79 -16.96 2.02
CA CYS A 53 -2.64 -16.60 1.18
C CYS A 53 -2.45 -15.10 0.85
N THR A 54 -2.85 -14.17 1.73
CA THR A 54 -2.46 -12.76 1.56
C THR A 54 -1.07 -12.50 2.14
N VAL A 55 -0.17 -11.95 1.33
CA VAL A 55 1.16 -11.50 1.76
C VAL A 55 1.10 -10.01 2.04
N TRP A 56 1.54 -9.65 3.25
CA TRP A 56 1.62 -8.27 3.71
C TRP A 56 3.08 -7.83 3.82
N CYS A 57 3.38 -6.61 3.35
CA CYS A 57 4.72 -6.03 3.44
C CYS A 57 4.66 -4.60 3.96
N ASN A 58 5.60 -4.19 4.80
CA ASN A 58 5.68 -2.81 5.32
C ASN A 58 6.95 -2.07 4.88
N ALA A 59 7.62 -2.53 3.83
CA ALA A 59 8.78 -1.85 3.26
C ALA A 59 8.44 -0.41 2.86
N ASN A 60 9.43 0.49 3.01
CA ASN A 60 9.35 1.95 2.88
C ASN A 60 8.43 2.64 3.91
N VAL A 61 7.24 2.10 4.15
CA VAL A 61 6.25 2.71 5.05
C VAL A 61 6.68 2.59 6.49
N ARG A 62 7.40 1.52 6.85
CA ARG A 62 8.04 1.40 8.18
C ARG A 62 9.02 2.53 8.47
N GLU A 63 9.72 3.05 7.47
CA GLU A 63 10.71 4.14 7.64
C GLU A 63 10.04 5.51 7.61
N THR A 64 9.03 5.67 6.75
CA THR A 64 8.33 6.96 6.54
C THR A 64 7.27 7.22 7.61
N ILE A 65 6.57 6.18 8.06
CA ILE A 65 5.47 6.23 9.05
C ILE A 65 5.64 5.04 10.02
N PRO A 66 6.66 5.04 10.89
CA PRO A 66 6.99 3.92 11.78
C PRO A 66 5.95 3.66 12.87
N ASP A 67 5.30 4.74 13.31
CA ASP A 67 4.42 4.74 14.47
C ASP A 67 3.00 4.32 14.13
N PRO A 68 2.26 3.75 15.10
CA PRO A 68 0.85 3.46 14.92
C PRO A 68 0.07 4.72 14.52
N MET A 69 -0.68 4.62 13.43
CA MET A 69 -1.51 5.70 12.91
C MET A 69 -2.80 5.85 13.73
N SER A 70 -3.16 7.10 14.03
CA SER A 70 -4.43 7.40 14.71
C SER A 70 -5.64 7.08 13.81
N PRO A 71 -6.82 6.79 14.40
CA PRO A 71 -8.05 6.56 13.61
C PRO A 71 -8.38 7.72 12.66
N MET A 72 -8.15 8.96 13.11
CA MET A 72 -8.35 10.16 12.28
C MET A 72 -7.36 10.19 11.10
N GLY A 73 -6.08 9.96 11.35
CA GLY A 73 -5.05 9.89 10.30
C GLY A 73 -5.39 8.84 9.26
N TRP A 74 -5.74 7.63 9.71
CA TRP A 74 -6.15 6.55 8.81
C TRP A 74 -7.36 6.94 7.97
N SER A 75 -8.38 7.58 8.57
CA SER A 75 -9.57 8.01 7.82
C SER A 75 -9.25 8.97 6.68
N ILE A 76 -8.22 9.81 6.81
CA ILE A 76 -7.78 10.72 5.74
C ILE A 76 -6.99 9.95 4.68
N PHE A 77 -6.07 9.08 5.10
CA PHE A 77 -5.25 8.29 4.18
C PHE A 77 -6.09 7.35 3.34
N ASP A 78 -6.98 6.62 4.00
CA ASP A 78 -7.83 5.60 3.42
C ASP A 78 -8.87 6.20 2.47
N ASN A 79 -9.54 7.29 2.87
CA ASN A 79 -10.64 7.85 2.07
C ASN A 79 -10.22 8.90 1.03
N VAL A 80 -9.05 9.53 1.18
CA VAL A 80 -8.63 10.63 0.30
C VAL A 80 -7.30 10.35 -0.33
N PHE A 81 -6.25 10.15 0.47
CA PHE A 81 -4.89 10.10 -0.05
C PHE A 81 -4.66 8.94 -1.02
N PHE A 82 -4.81 7.69 -0.56
CA PHE A 82 -4.52 6.53 -1.39
C PHE A 82 -5.48 6.40 -2.59
N PRO A 83 -6.82 6.52 -2.46
CA PRO A 83 -7.71 6.47 -3.61
C PRO A 83 -7.37 7.53 -4.66
N SER A 84 -7.09 8.77 -4.26
CA SER A 84 -6.71 9.81 -5.23
C SER A 84 -5.35 9.54 -5.87
N ILE A 85 -4.38 8.97 -5.16
CA ILE A 85 -3.11 8.53 -5.77
C ILE A 85 -3.36 7.46 -6.84
N PHE A 86 -4.10 6.40 -6.54
CA PHE A 86 -4.31 5.29 -7.48
C PHE A 86 -5.26 5.65 -8.64
N ILE A 87 -6.37 6.35 -8.35
CA ILE A 87 -7.43 6.65 -9.33
C ILE A 87 -7.16 7.96 -10.07
N ASP A 88 -6.81 9.04 -9.38
CA ASP A 88 -6.69 10.37 -10.02
C ASP A 88 -5.29 10.63 -10.57
N VAL A 89 -4.24 10.28 -9.80
CA VAL A 89 -2.84 10.56 -10.15
C VAL A 89 -2.30 9.49 -11.09
N PHE A 90 -2.34 8.22 -10.71
CA PHE A 90 -1.89 7.09 -11.54
C PHE A 90 -2.89 6.72 -12.63
N ARG A 91 -4.16 7.11 -12.49
CA ARG A 91 -5.21 6.83 -13.48
C ARG A 91 -5.41 5.35 -13.77
N ILE A 92 -5.15 4.50 -12.79
CA ILE A 92 -5.49 3.09 -12.91
C ILE A 92 -6.99 3.01 -13.23
N PRO A 93 -7.39 2.26 -14.27
CA PRO A 93 -8.77 2.24 -14.75
C PRO A 93 -9.66 1.37 -13.85
N ILE A 94 -9.88 1.85 -12.61
CA ILE A 94 -10.72 1.23 -11.59
C ILE A 94 -11.76 2.21 -11.08
N THR A 95 -12.92 1.70 -10.70
CA THR A 95 -13.91 2.47 -9.95
C THR A 95 -13.49 2.59 -8.47
N PRO A 96 -14.00 3.58 -7.73
CA PRO A 96 -13.80 3.66 -6.29
C PRO A 96 -14.18 2.37 -5.56
N GLU A 97 -15.28 1.72 -5.94
CA GLU A 97 -15.73 0.46 -5.34
C GLU A 97 -14.74 -0.68 -5.57
N GLN A 98 -14.17 -0.76 -6.78
CA GLN A 98 -13.11 -1.72 -7.09
C GLN A 98 -11.84 -1.44 -6.29
N TYR A 99 -11.45 -0.17 -6.16
CA TYR A 99 -10.33 0.23 -5.30
C TYR A 99 -10.53 -0.27 -3.87
N TRP A 100 -11.70 -0.01 -3.26
CA TRP A 100 -12.00 -0.42 -1.89
C TRP A 100 -12.01 -1.94 -1.71
N ARG A 101 -12.52 -2.68 -2.70
CA ARG A 101 -12.52 -4.15 -2.69
C ARG A 101 -11.11 -4.72 -2.77
N PHE A 102 -10.23 -4.07 -3.52
CA PHE A 102 -8.87 -4.53 -3.83
C PHE A 102 -7.81 -3.55 -3.32
N ARG A 103 -7.99 -2.95 -2.15
CA ARG A 103 -7.09 -1.90 -1.63
C ARG A 103 -5.63 -2.38 -1.57
N PRO A 104 -4.66 -1.60 -2.10
CA PRO A 104 -3.23 -1.92 -2.04
C PRO A 104 -2.62 -1.70 -0.66
N VAL A 105 -3.21 -0.85 0.18
CA VAL A 105 -2.71 -0.50 1.53
C VAL A 105 -3.79 -0.79 2.56
N GLU A 106 -3.38 -1.29 3.71
CA GLU A 106 -4.23 -1.64 4.84
C GLU A 106 -3.60 -1.20 6.16
N LEU A 107 -4.44 -0.85 7.13
CA LEU A 107 -4.01 -0.66 8.51
C LEU A 107 -4.10 -1.98 9.29
N ILE A 108 -2.95 -2.51 9.69
CA ILE A 108 -2.77 -3.75 10.42
C ILE A 108 -2.15 -3.47 11.78
N SER A 109 -2.90 -3.72 12.85
CA SER A 109 -2.47 -3.46 14.23
C SER A 109 -1.92 -2.03 14.42
N GLY A 110 -2.60 -1.06 13.80
CA GLY A 110 -2.25 0.35 13.83
C GLY A 110 -1.15 0.76 12.86
N ARG A 111 -0.50 -0.15 12.11
CA ARG A 111 0.57 0.20 11.16
C ARG A 111 0.14 -0.07 9.73
N LEU A 112 0.74 0.66 8.80
CA LEU A 112 0.43 0.52 7.38
C LEU A 112 1.18 -0.66 6.76
N TYR A 113 0.47 -1.46 5.97
CA TYR A 113 1.02 -2.57 5.20
C TYR A 113 0.47 -2.56 3.78
N TRP A 114 1.34 -2.89 2.83
CA TRP A 114 1.00 -3.21 1.47
C TRP A 114 0.39 -4.60 1.38
N ASN A 115 -0.76 -4.70 0.74
CA ASN A 115 -1.33 -5.95 0.25
C ASN A 115 -0.62 -6.33 -1.04
N MET A 116 0.32 -7.27 -0.98
CA MET A 116 1.16 -7.60 -2.14
C MET A 116 0.37 -8.33 -3.23
N ASN A 117 -0.67 -9.10 -2.87
CA ASN A 117 -1.55 -9.76 -3.82
C ASN A 117 -2.31 -8.73 -4.68
N ASN A 118 -2.93 -7.73 -4.05
CA ASN A 118 -3.63 -6.67 -4.75
C ASN A 118 -2.65 -5.79 -5.54
N THR A 119 -1.49 -5.47 -4.95
CA THR A 119 -0.44 -4.67 -5.61
C THR A 119 0.04 -5.34 -6.88
N ILE A 120 0.38 -6.64 -6.85
CA ILE A 120 0.73 -7.41 -8.06
C ILE A 120 -0.47 -7.48 -9.01
N ALA A 121 -1.70 -7.64 -8.54
CA ALA A 121 -2.86 -7.68 -9.42
C ALA A 121 -3.03 -6.38 -10.24
N PHE A 122 -2.68 -5.22 -9.65
CA PHE A 122 -2.61 -3.97 -10.40
C PHE A 122 -1.38 -3.93 -11.33
N MET A 123 -0.21 -4.41 -10.88
CA MET A 123 1.06 -4.32 -11.61
C MET A 123 1.28 -5.39 -12.70
N LYS A 124 0.65 -6.57 -12.64
CA LYS A 124 0.86 -7.69 -13.59
C LYS A 124 0.53 -7.30 -15.04
N SER A 125 -0.26 -6.26 -15.21
CA SER A 125 -0.64 -5.70 -16.50
C SER A 125 0.35 -4.68 -17.10
N ILE A 126 1.31 -4.21 -16.29
CA ILE A 126 2.49 -3.42 -16.68
C ILE A 126 3.78 -4.25 -16.57
N GLY A 127 3.70 -5.52 -16.15
CA GLY A 127 4.82 -6.45 -15.94
C GLY A 127 5.84 -6.50 -17.08
N PRO A 128 5.43 -6.61 -18.37
CA PRO A 128 6.39 -6.62 -19.48
C PRO A 128 7.27 -5.37 -19.57
N ILE A 129 6.77 -4.21 -19.10
CA ILE A 129 7.53 -2.95 -19.07
C ILE A 129 8.46 -2.91 -17.85
N ILE A 130 8.10 -3.51 -16.72
CA ILE A 130 8.92 -3.59 -15.49
C ILE A 130 10.07 -4.61 -15.68
N ASP A 131 9.77 -5.76 -16.28
CA ASP A 131 10.75 -6.83 -16.54
C ASP A 131 11.77 -6.38 -17.59
N PHE A 132 11.34 -5.60 -18.59
CA PHE A 132 12.21 -5.03 -19.63
C PHE A 132 13.29 -4.08 -19.05
N ILE A 133 13.12 -3.57 -17.84
CA ILE A 133 13.95 -2.50 -17.28
C ILE A 133 14.74 -2.95 -16.04
N GLU A 134 14.72 -4.25 -15.73
CA GLU A 134 15.29 -4.82 -14.50
C GLU A 134 14.94 -3.99 -13.24
N GLY A 135 13.67 -3.56 -13.16
CA GLY A 135 13.17 -2.74 -12.05
C GLY A 135 13.18 -3.48 -10.72
N ASP A 136 13.27 -4.82 -10.75
CA ASP A 136 13.42 -5.71 -9.62
C ASP A 136 14.67 -5.41 -8.77
N LYS A 137 15.76 -4.93 -9.37
CA LYS A 137 17.01 -4.59 -8.64
C LYS A 137 16.95 -3.24 -7.91
N ALA A 138 15.97 -2.38 -8.21
CA ALA A 138 15.78 -1.09 -7.54
C ALA A 138 14.65 -1.12 -6.50
N ILE A 139 13.97 -2.26 -6.38
CA ILE A 139 12.93 -2.49 -5.39
C ILE A 139 13.60 -2.96 -4.10
N ASP A 140 13.11 -2.42 -2.97
CA ASP A 140 13.54 -2.82 -1.64
C ASP A 140 13.57 -4.36 -1.49
N PRO A 141 14.64 -4.97 -0.93
CA PRO A 141 14.78 -6.41 -0.81
C PRO A 141 13.61 -7.10 -0.08
N GLN A 142 13.02 -6.42 0.90
CA GLN A 142 11.84 -6.91 1.63
C GLN A 142 10.61 -6.94 0.72
N MET A 143 10.40 -5.92 -0.11
CA MET A 143 9.36 -5.94 -1.15
C MET A 143 9.56 -7.06 -2.16
N THR A 144 10.79 -7.26 -2.65
CA THR A 144 11.12 -8.34 -3.59
C THR A 144 10.84 -9.72 -2.99
N THR A 145 11.18 -9.91 -1.72
CA THR A 145 10.88 -11.16 -0.99
C THR A 145 9.38 -11.38 -0.86
N ALA A 146 8.64 -10.32 -0.51
CA ALA A 146 7.20 -10.39 -0.38
C ALA A 146 6.51 -10.67 -1.71
N PHE A 147 6.98 -10.10 -2.83
CA PHE A 147 6.47 -10.42 -4.17
C PHE A 147 6.67 -11.90 -4.53
N LYS A 148 7.83 -12.49 -4.22
CA LYS A 148 8.10 -13.92 -4.46
C LYS A 148 7.22 -14.85 -3.64
N ALA A 149 6.76 -14.41 -2.47
CA ALA A 149 5.88 -15.19 -1.60
C ALA A 149 4.41 -15.20 -2.07
N VAL A 150 4.04 -14.36 -3.05
CA VAL A 150 2.67 -14.31 -3.57
C VAL A 150 2.40 -15.45 -4.54
N ASP A 151 1.28 -16.14 -4.33
CA ASP A 151 0.76 -17.09 -5.32
C ASP A 151 0.18 -16.34 -6.52
N ILE A 152 0.97 -16.27 -7.59
CA ILE A 152 0.63 -15.57 -8.83
C ILE A 152 -0.52 -16.21 -9.62
N ASN A 153 -0.85 -17.47 -9.33
CA ASN A 153 -1.91 -18.22 -10.03
C ASN A 153 -3.29 -17.88 -9.45
N ASN A 154 -3.34 -17.55 -8.16
CA ASN A 154 -4.57 -17.22 -7.44
C ASN A 154 -4.70 -15.71 -7.15
N LEU A 155 -4.27 -14.87 -8.09
CA LEU A 155 -4.39 -13.42 -7.95
C LEU A 155 -5.82 -12.92 -8.21
N PRO A 156 -6.28 -11.89 -7.47
CA PRO A 156 -7.49 -11.20 -7.83
C PRO A 156 -7.34 -10.52 -9.21
N ARG A 157 -8.46 -10.36 -9.92
CA ARG A 157 -8.50 -9.67 -11.22
C ARG A 157 -9.38 -8.43 -11.10
N PRO A 158 -8.86 -7.33 -10.52
CA PRO A 158 -9.63 -6.11 -10.32
C PRO A 158 -10.01 -5.43 -11.64
N ILE A 159 -9.18 -5.60 -12.68
CA ILE A 159 -9.31 -4.93 -13.96
C ILE A 159 -9.24 -5.97 -15.09
N PRO A 160 -10.10 -5.91 -16.11
CA PRO A 160 -9.97 -6.74 -17.30
C PRO A 160 -8.65 -6.50 -18.05
N CYS A 161 -8.02 -7.56 -18.58
CA CYS A 161 -6.74 -7.45 -19.28
C CYS A 161 -6.76 -6.45 -20.43
N LEU A 162 -7.84 -6.39 -21.23
CA LEU A 162 -7.93 -5.47 -22.37
C LEU A 162 -7.99 -3.99 -21.93
N THR A 163 -8.75 -3.69 -20.88
CA THR A 163 -8.82 -2.33 -20.32
C THR A 163 -7.44 -1.88 -19.86
N MET A 164 -6.74 -2.79 -19.19
CA MET A 164 -5.42 -2.48 -18.64
C MET A 164 -4.35 -2.41 -19.73
N PHE A 165 -4.42 -3.24 -20.76
CA PHE A 165 -3.56 -3.14 -21.95
C PHE A 165 -3.70 -1.79 -22.66
N ARG A 166 -4.95 -1.33 -22.89
CA ARG A 166 -5.22 0.00 -23.45
C ARG A 166 -4.66 1.12 -22.56
N PHE A 167 -4.84 0.99 -21.25
CA PHE A 167 -4.25 1.92 -20.29
C PHE A 167 -2.73 1.96 -20.39
N SER A 168 -2.05 0.80 -20.43
CA SER A 168 -0.58 0.73 -20.53
C SER A 168 -0.05 1.42 -21.78
N ILE A 169 -0.70 1.23 -22.94
CA ILE A 169 -0.32 1.93 -24.19
C ILE A 169 -0.46 3.45 -24.02
N VAL A 170 -1.63 3.93 -23.56
CA VAL A 170 -1.88 5.37 -23.39
C VAL A 170 -0.91 6.00 -22.39
N SER A 171 -0.60 5.28 -21.30
CA SER A 171 0.36 5.71 -20.28
C SER A 171 1.77 5.78 -20.85
N LEU A 172 2.19 4.81 -21.66
CA LEU A 172 3.49 4.83 -22.34
C LEU A 172 3.60 5.98 -23.37
N THR A 173 2.55 6.27 -24.13
CA THR A 173 2.57 7.42 -25.06
C THR A 173 2.68 8.75 -24.31
N ARG A 174 1.91 8.92 -23.23
CA ARG A 174 1.99 10.12 -22.38
C ARG A 174 3.36 10.26 -21.74
N PHE A 175 3.95 9.14 -21.31
CA PHE A 175 5.30 9.12 -20.78
C PHE A 175 6.30 9.74 -21.75
N VAL A 176 6.40 9.17 -22.96
CA VAL A 176 7.37 9.61 -23.96
C VAL A 176 7.16 11.08 -24.29
N TYR A 177 5.91 11.52 -24.42
CA TYR A 177 5.57 12.93 -24.63
C TYR A 177 6.12 13.84 -23.50
N TYR A 178 5.89 13.49 -22.23
CA TYR A 178 6.35 14.30 -21.11
C TYR A 178 7.87 14.22 -20.90
N LEU A 179 8.52 13.11 -21.23
CA LEU A 179 9.97 13.00 -21.18
C LEU A 179 10.61 13.93 -22.22
N VAL A 180 10.12 13.89 -23.46
CA VAL A 180 10.57 14.79 -24.53
C VAL A 180 10.30 16.25 -24.14
N LEU A 181 9.09 16.55 -23.66
CA LEU A 181 8.75 17.89 -23.21
C LEU A 181 9.64 18.36 -22.05
N GLY A 182 9.94 17.47 -21.10
CA GLY A 182 10.80 17.74 -19.96
C GLY A 182 12.24 18.01 -20.37
N TYR A 183 12.78 17.26 -21.34
CA TYR A 183 14.12 17.47 -21.89
C TYR A 183 14.23 18.81 -22.63
N PHE A 184 13.28 19.12 -23.51
CA PHE A 184 13.33 20.34 -24.33
C PHE A 184 12.84 21.60 -23.63
N ARG A 185 12.04 21.49 -22.55
CA ARG A 185 11.40 22.63 -21.86
C ARG A 185 11.58 22.59 -20.34
N TYR A 186 12.68 22.03 -19.86
CA TYR A 186 12.99 21.93 -18.43
C TYR A 186 12.85 23.28 -17.70
N GLY A 187 13.45 24.35 -18.24
CA GLY A 187 13.40 25.69 -17.63
C GLY A 187 11.98 26.24 -17.48
N TRP A 188 11.13 26.06 -18.49
CA TRP A 188 9.72 26.49 -18.44
C TRP A 188 8.90 25.67 -17.44
N MET A 189 9.20 24.37 -17.32
CA MET A 189 8.55 23.50 -16.35
C MET A 189 8.95 23.84 -14.91
N SER A 190 10.24 24.14 -14.67
CA SER A 190 10.75 24.62 -13.39
C SER A 190 10.04 25.91 -12.95
N MET A 191 9.95 26.91 -13.84
CA MET A 191 9.21 28.15 -13.57
C MET A 191 7.74 27.91 -13.20
N LYS A 192 7.08 26.94 -13.83
CA LYS A 192 5.70 26.58 -13.50
C LYS A 192 5.57 25.93 -12.13
N ILE A 193 6.54 25.12 -11.71
CA ILE A 193 6.57 24.54 -10.37
C ILE A 193 6.71 25.66 -9.34
N THR A 194 7.69 26.57 -9.53
CA THR A 194 7.87 27.73 -8.66
C THR A 194 6.61 28.58 -8.58
N LYS A 195 5.96 28.89 -9.72
CA LYS A 195 4.70 29.65 -9.72
C LYS A 195 3.59 28.93 -8.95
N SER A 196 3.50 27.60 -9.07
CA SER A 196 2.51 26.82 -8.35
C SER A 196 2.82 26.72 -6.85
N HIS A 197 4.10 26.72 -6.48
CA HIS A 197 4.54 26.75 -5.09
C HIS A 197 4.21 28.10 -4.45
N ASN A 198 4.57 29.21 -5.09
CA ASN A 198 4.23 30.55 -4.58
C ASN A 198 2.71 30.76 -4.46
N ALA A 199 1.93 30.25 -5.41
CA ALA A 199 0.46 30.29 -5.31
C ALA A 199 -0.08 29.43 -4.17
N PHE A 200 0.62 28.35 -3.83
CA PHE A 200 0.29 27.53 -2.69
C PHE A 200 0.62 28.23 -1.37
N ASP A 201 1.80 28.87 -1.29
CA ASP A 201 2.25 29.60 -0.11
C ASP A 201 1.33 30.80 0.20
N ALA A 202 0.91 31.55 -0.82
CA ALA A 202 -0.05 32.65 -0.65
C ALA A 202 -1.39 32.17 -0.06
N ILE A 203 -1.92 31.03 -0.54
CA ILE A 203 -3.13 30.44 0.04
C ILE A 203 -2.89 30.00 1.47
N TYR A 204 -1.71 29.44 1.77
CA TYR A 204 -1.37 28.97 3.11
C TYR A 204 -1.31 30.13 4.12
N GLU A 205 -0.78 31.28 3.73
CA GLU A 205 -0.73 32.49 4.57
C GLU A 205 -2.12 33.06 4.89
N GLU A 206 -3.11 32.84 4.02
CA GLU A 206 -4.49 33.29 4.21
C GLU A 206 -5.38 32.28 4.98
N LEU A 207 -4.86 31.10 5.34
CA LEU A 207 -5.63 30.06 6.03
C LEU A 207 -5.82 30.38 7.53
N GLU A 208 -7.06 30.62 7.94
CA GLU A 208 -7.41 30.65 9.37
C GLU A 208 -7.73 29.24 9.90
N PRO A 209 -7.27 28.89 11.14
CA PRO A 209 -7.60 27.62 11.76
C PRO A 209 -9.10 27.45 11.96
N ALA A 210 -9.65 26.33 11.49
CA ALA A 210 -11.06 26.02 11.72
C ALA A 210 -11.33 25.80 13.22
N THR A 211 -12.30 26.52 13.78
CA THR A 211 -12.71 26.40 15.19
C THR A 211 -13.47 25.10 15.48
N GLN A 212 -14.09 24.50 14.46
CA GLN A 212 -14.81 23.24 14.55
C GLN A 212 -14.04 22.11 13.86
N LEU A 213 -13.87 20.98 14.57
CA LEU A 213 -13.15 19.81 14.06
C LEU A 213 -13.75 19.27 12.76
N ALA A 214 -15.08 19.20 12.65
CA ALA A 214 -15.74 18.70 11.44
C ALA A 214 -15.41 19.56 10.21
N THR A 215 -15.46 20.89 10.36
CA THR A 215 -15.10 21.86 9.34
C THR A 215 -13.62 21.74 8.97
N GLY A 216 -12.73 21.64 9.98
CA GLY A 216 -11.29 21.45 9.77
C GLY A 216 -10.98 20.17 9.00
N ILE A 217 -11.59 19.04 9.36
CA ILE A 217 -11.44 17.76 8.65
C ILE A 217 -11.92 17.90 7.20
N ASN A 218 -13.07 18.56 6.97
CA ASN A 218 -13.57 18.75 5.62
C ASN A 218 -12.63 19.62 4.77
N ASN A 219 -12.12 20.71 5.33
CA ASN A 219 -11.16 21.60 4.67
C ASN A 219 -9.88 20.85 4.28
N ILE A 220 -9.34 20.01 5.18
CA ILE A 220 -8.17 19.16 4.88
C ILE A 220 -8.47 18.19 3.74
N LYS A 221 -9.66 17.56 3.73
CA LYS A 221 -10.06 16.64 2.66
C LYS A 221 -10.20 17.34 1.32
N GLU A 222 -10.83 18.53 1.28
CA GLU A 222 -10.96 19.34 0.07
C GLU A 222 -9.58 19.79 -0.43
N TRP A 223 -8.72 20.27 0.47
CA TRP A 223 -7.38 20.71 0.15
C TRP A 223 -6.52 19.57 -0.40
N LEU A 224 -6.51 18.40 0.25
CA LEU A 224 -5.82 17.21 -0.26
C LEU A 224 -6.35 16.79 -1.63
N ARG A 225 -7.68 16.80 -1.83
CA ARG A 225 -8.27 16.51 -3.15
C ARG A 225 -7.83 17.52 -4.20
N TYR A 226 -7.79 18.81 -3.85
CA TYR A 226 -7.33 19.86 -4.75
C TYR A 226 -5.87 19.67 -5.15
N VAL A 227 -4.98 19.45 -4.17
CA VAL A 227 -3.54 19.23 -4.41
C VAL A 227 -3.34 17.98 -5.26
N LEU A 228 -3.96 16.85 -4.90
CA LEU A 228 -3.78 15.60 -5.63
C LEU A 228 -4.35 15.69 -7.06
N LYS A 229 -5.53 16.29 -7.25
CA LYS A 229 -6.16 16.40 -8.58
C LYS A 229 -5.59 17.48 -9.47
N LYS A 230 -5.17 18.64 -8.94
CA LYS A 230 -4.68 19.76 -9.76
C LYS A 230 -3.17 19.82 -9.83
N PHE A 231 -2.48 19.66 -8.70
CA PHE A 231 -1.02 19.70 -8.65
C PHE A 231 -0.44 18.34 -9.04
N ALA A 232 -0.78 17.26 -8.32
CA ALA A 232 -0.13 15.98 -8.57
C ALA A 232 -0.47 15.38 -9.93
N ARG A 233 -1.71 15.52 -10.41
CA ARG A 233 -2.06 15.16 -11.79
C ARG A 233 -1.19 15.85 -12.85
N ARG A 234 -0.85 17.13 -12.63
CA ARG A 234 -0.14 17.96 -13.62
C ARG A 234 1.36 17.74 -13.61
N TYR A 235 1.92 17.43 -12.43
CA TYR A 235 3.36 17.25 -12.24
C TYR A 235 3.73 15.77 -12.07
N PHE A 236 3.09 15.04 -11.16
CA PHE A 236 3.35 13.62 -10.87
C PHE A 236 2.77 12.64 -11.89
N GLY A 237 1.73 13.00 -12.65
CA GLY A 237 1.27 12.18 -13.78
C GLY A 237 2.37 11.93 -14.83
N GLY A 238 3.37 12.81 -14.90
CA GLY A 238 4.64 12.61 -15.62
C GLY A 238 5.77 12.15 -14.69
N LEU A 239 5.95 12.77 -13.51
CA LEU A 239 7.11 12.58 -12.61
C LEU A 239 7.16 11.23 -11.88
N PHE A 240 6.04 10.57 -11.56
CA PHE A 240 6.11 9.23 -10.93
C PHE A 240 6.57 8.17 -11.94
N LEU A 241 6.18 8.37 -13.19
CA LEU A 241 6.76 7.69 -14.33
C LEU A 241 8.25 8.08 -14.42
N SER A 242 8.61 9.37 -14.41
CA SER A 242 10.01 9.82 -14.39
C SER A 242 10.86 9.24 -13.25
N GLY A 243 10.31 8.98 -12.07
CA GLY A 243 11.01 8.33 -10.95
C GLY A 243 11.24 6.84 -11.18
N PHE A 244 10.21 6.14 -11.69
CA PHE A 244 10.34 4.79 -12.24
C PHE A 244 11.34 4.72 -13.42
N TYR A 245 11.49 5.82 -14.17
CA TYR A 245 12.43 5.98 -15.27
C TYR A 245 13.81 6.55 -14.85
N LEU A 246 13.97 7.14 -13.67
CA LEU A 246 15.26 7.50 -13.08
C LEU A 246 15.97 6.24 -12.59
N VAL A 247 15.19 5.28 -12.08
CA VAL A 247 15.62 3.89 -11.89
C VAL A 247 16.07 3.26 -13.22
N LEU A 248 15.37 3.55 -14.33
CA LEU A 248 15.74 3.13 -15.69
C LEU A 248 17.02 3.79 -16.22
N LEU A 249 17.23 5.08 -15.93
CA LEU A 249 18.39 5.86 -16.35
C LEU A 249 19.65 5.58 -15.51
N GLY A 250 19.49 5.25 -14.22
CA GLY A 250 20.59 4.96 -13.30
C GLY A 250 21.46 3.77 -13.73
N LYS A 251 20.91 2.82 -14.49
CA LYS A 251 21.67 1.70 -15.09
C LYS A 251 22.19 1.98 -16.50
N LEU A 252 21.45 2.74 -17.32
CA LEU A 252 21.89 3.15 -18.66
C LEU A 252 23.16 4.00 -18.62
N LEU A 253 23.38 4.73 -17.51
CA LEU A 253 24.60 5.50 -17.26
C LEU A 253 25.65 4.76 -16.43
N SER A 254 25.37 3.54 -15.96
CA SER A 254 26.35 2.68 -15.26
C SER A 254 26.99 1.64 -16.18
N ILE A 255 27.05 1.90 -17.49
CA ILE A 255 27.89 1.13 -18.42
C ILE A 255 29.35 1.42 -18.05
N ARG A 256 29.90 0.57 -17.18
CA ARG A 256 31.28 0.09 -17.26
C ARG A 256 31.25 -1.32 -17.80
#